data_AF-A0A0M2GQ52-F1
#
_entry.id   AF-A0A0M2GQ52-F1
#
_cell.length_a   1.000
_cell.length_b   1.000
_cell.length_c   1.000
_cell.angle_alpha   90.00
_cell.angle_beta   90.00
_cell.angle_gamma   90.00
#
_symmetry.space_group_name_H-M   'P 1'
#
loop_
_entity.id
_entity.type
_entity.pdbx_description
1 polymer ?
#
loop_
_entity_poly.entity_id
_entity_poly.type
_entity_poly.pdbx_seq_one_letter_code
_entity_poly.pdbx_strand_id
1 'polypeptide(L)'
;MTNIAFVDCETTHLDAEIGEAWEVAIILREQDGQEHTDTEYCWQIRPDLISFDPEALRIGRFEERFAVPPHAEAAFTAHESGHVTPMTRREAILAITNVLSGAVLVGSNPGFDERHLRKLLGPGAAQWHYRPYDIVQLAAAKLGVYAAGPLPWRSHALSRAVGVEPPSEEAAHTALGDARWARDVFDAVMTVPEKFPLSWEGRAKHAIGLYTRTVIELEDARRDLRRAQAELAEEKASHDPRLRCLLIKAAPDRDQYVGWSTSCDMPAGVWSRETALEYGFPASRLDRADRTGTSSHIGDGAWDDKGFIAEQRGWLRRDLMGDYAVEYLLGDREAAYALLEPLDSGPADDPSQPVSVGETPCTCTVGEACAQCPDEQPAEACGKCKTPFDPVDTRFDGAARYAQTPYCGRCVDACHDTEIADHRCVICQ
;
A
#
# COMPACT_ATOMS: atom_id res chain seq x y z
N MET A 1 -28.92 34.02 10.83
CA MET A 1 -27.83 33.03 11.00
C MET A 1 -26.51 33.79 11.06
N THR A 2 -25.43 33.16 11.51
CA THR A 2 -24.14 33.84 11.62
C THR A 2 -23.42 33.77 10.27
N ASN A 3 -23.01 34.91 9.73
CA ASN A 3 -22.25 34.94 8.48
C ASN A 3 -20.88 34.28 8.66
N ILE A 4 -20.35 33.70 7.59
CA ILE A 4 -19.01 33.09 7.57
C ILE A 4 -18.14 33.94 6.66
N ALA A 5 -16.91 34.22 7.08
CA ALA A 5 -15.93 34.92 6.27
C ALA A 5 -14.74 33.99 6.04
N PHE A 6 -14.53 33.57 4.80
CA PHE A 6 -13.30 32.86 4.40
C PHE A 6 -12.24 33.90 4.13
N VAL A 7 -11.14 33.85 4.88
CA VAL A 7 -10.16 34.93 4.94
C VAL A 7 -8.77 34.37 4.75
N ASP A 8 -7.98 35.12 3.98
CA ASP A 8 -6.55 34.92 3.82
C ASP A 8 -5.88 36.29 3.59
N CYS A 9 -4.63 36.43 4.03
CA CYS A 9 -3.83 37.63 3.91
C CYS A 9 -2.44 37.32 3.36
N GLU A 10 -2.01 38.08 2.36
CA GLU A 10 -0.59 38.16 2.00
C GLU A 10 0.09 39.23 2.85
N THR A 11 1.27 38.90 3.36
CA THR A 11 1.95 39.70 4.38
C THR A 11 3.40 39.99 4.00
N THR A 12 3.97 41.05 4.57
CA THR A 12 5.38 41.39 4.34
C THR A 12 6.35 40.68 5.30
N HIS A 13 5.83 39.90 6.27
CA HIS A 13 6.63 39.12 7.23
C HIS A 13 5.75 38.08 7.93
N LEU A 14 6.34 37.00 8.44
CA LEU A 14 5.64 35.99 9.26
C LEU A 14 5.24 36.45 10.68
N ASP A 15 5.74 37.62 11.12
CA ASP A 15 5.51 38.13 12.46
C ASP A 15 4.65 39.39 12.33
N ALA A 16 3.43 39.34 12.85
CA ALA A 16 2.50 40.44 12.78
C ALA A 16 3.00 41.69 13.51
N GLU A 17 3.88 41.59 14.50
CA GLU A 17 4.44 42.77 15.15
C GLU A 17 5.37 43.55 14.20
N ILE A 18 6.03 42.85 13.27
CA ILE A 18 6.97 43.42 12.30
C ILE A 18 6.24 43.73 10.98
N GLY A 19 5.68 42.70 10.34
CA GLY A 19 5.08 42.76 9.01
C GLY A 19 3.72 43.44 8.97
N GLU A 20 3.28 43.74 7.74
CA GLU A 20 1.97 44.30 7.43
C GLU A 20 1.25 43.38 6.43
N ALA A 21 -0.07 43.26 6.56
CA ALA A 21 -0.88 42.71 5.48
C ALA A 21 -0.93 43.71 4.33
N TRP A 22 -0.51 43.26 3.14
CA TRP A 22 -0.52 44.09 1.92
C TRP A 22 -1.61 43.64 0.94
N GLU A 23 -2.12 42.43 1.06
CA GLU A 23 -3.32 41.95 0.37
C GLU A 23 -4.24 41.25 1.36
N VAL A 24 -5.53 41.56 1.30
CA VAL A 24 -6.56 40.98 2.16
C VAL A 24 -7.71 40.52 1.27
N ALA A 25 -8.01 39.22 1.32
CA ALA A 25 -9.17 38.67 0.64
C ALA A 25 -10.19 38.14 1.65
N ILE A 26 -11.46 38.38 1.33
CA ILE A 26 -12.59 37.90 2.13
C ILE A 26 -13.65 37.37 1.18
N ILE A 27 -14.09 36.13 1.39
CA ILE A 27 -15.32 35.61 0.82
C ILE A 27 -16.36 35.61 1.93
N LEU A 28 -17.29 36.56 1.87
CA LEU A 28 -18.38 36.64 2.82
C LEU A 28 -19.52 35.74 2.35
N ARG A 29 -19.80 34.71 3.14
CA ARG A 29 -20.95 33.85 3.00
C ARG A 29 -22.08 34.34 3.89
N GLU A 30 -23.11 34.87 3.26
CA GLU A 30 -24.36 35.25 3.91
C GLU A 30 -25.32 34.07 3.89
N GLN A 31 -25.90 33.75 5.05
CA GLN A 31 -26.79 32.60 5.20
C GLN A 31 -28.26 33.03 5.24
N ASP A 32 -29.07 32.47 4.34
CA ASP A 32 -30.54 32.61 4.34
C ASP A 32 -31.20 31.23 4.36
N GLY A 33 -31.65 30.80 5.54
CA GLY A 33 -32.22 29.47 5.71
C GLY A 33 -31.19 28.35 5.42
N GLN A 34 -31.49 27.53 4.42
CA GLN A 34 -30.58 26.48 3.92
C GLN A 34 -29.76 26.96 2.71
N GLU A 35 -30.04 28.16 2.22
CA GLU A 35 -29.35 28.77 1.08
C GLU A 35 -28.25 29.71 1.59
N HIS A 36 -27.29 29.98 0.74
CA HIS A 36 -26.24 30.94 1.02
C HIS A 36 -25.77 31.62 -0.26
N THR A 37 -25.21 32.82 -0.10
CA THR A 37 -24.58 33.58 -1.17
C THR A 37 -23.17 33.96 -0.75
N ASP A 38 -22.22 33.75 -1.66
CA ASP A 38 -20.82 34.11 -1.46
C ASP A 38 -20.51 35.38 -2.24
N THR A 39 -20.01 36.40 -1.53
CA THR A 39 -19.50 37.64 -2.14
C THR A 39 -18.00 37.74 -1.88
N GLU A 40 -17.23 37.87 -2.94
CA GLU A 40 -15.77 37.96 -2.86
C GLU A 40 -15.31 39.42 -2.83
N TYR A 41 -14.36 39.69 -1.95
CA TYR A 41 -13.72 40.98 -1.80
C TYR A 41 -12.21 40.80 -1.75
N CYS A 42 -11.47 41.71 -2.40
CA CYS A 42 -10.03 41.76 -2.31
C CYS A 42 -9.57 43.21 -2.25
N TRP A 43 -8.68 43.50 -1.31
CA TRP A 43 -8.04 44.80 -1.18
C TRP A 43 -6.53 44.63 -1.15
N GLN A 44 -5.83 45.56 -1.78
CA GLN A 44 -4.40 45.73 -1.56
C GLN A 44 -4.15 47.03 -0.81
N ILE A 45 -3.24 46.98 0.16
CA ILE A 45 -2.87 48.10 1.02
C ILE A 45 -1.37 48.31 0.87
N ARG A 46 -0.95 49.54 0.59
CA ARG A 46 0.48 49.89 0.49
C ARG A 46 1.15 49.67 1.85
N PRO A 47 2.11 48.73 1.94
CA PRO A 47 2.81 48.48 3.19
C PRO A 47 4.01 49.41 3.36
N ASP A 48 4.50 49.54 4.59
CA ASP A 48 5.86 50.02 4.85
C ASP A 48 6.89 48.90 4.58
N LEU A 49 7.85 49.15 3.70
CA LEU A 49 8.89 48.21 3.29
C LEU A 49 10.24 48.46 3.99
N ILE A 50 10.27 49.12 5.15
CA ILE A 50 11.53 49.28 5.91
C ILE A 50 11.99 47.97 6.56
N SER A 51 11.08 47.07 6.94
CA SER A 51 11.41 45.85 7.72
C SER A 51 10.72 44.58 7.18
N PHE A 52 10.56 44.48 5.87
CA PHE A 52 9.98 43.29 5.23
C PHE A 52 10.95 42.10 5.24
N ASP A 53 10.38 40.91 5.15
CA ASP A 53 11.08 39.68 4.80
C ASP A 53 11.05 39.51 3.26
N PRO A 54 12.21 39.51 2.57
CA PRO A 54 12.26 39.30 1.13
C PRO A 54 11.59 37.99 0.68
N GLU A 55 11.63 36.95 1.50
CA GLU A 55 11.03 35.67 1.16
C GLU A 55 9.50 35.74 1.17
N ALA A 56 8.91 36.47 2.13
CA ALA A 56 7.47 36.69 2.18
C ALA A 56 6.96 37.43 0.92
N LEU A 57 7.67 38.48 0.50
CA LEU A 57 7.33 39.21 -0.74
C LEU A 57 7.50 38.35 -1.99
N ARG A 58 8.52 37.48 -2.02
CA ARG A 58 8.77 36.56 -3.13
C ARG A 58 7.65 35.51 -3.25
N ILE A 59 7.25 34.91 -2.12
CA ILE A 59 6.17 33.90 -2.09
C ILE A 59 4.85 34.50 -2.57
N GLY A 60 4.44 35.65 -2.05
CA GLY A 60 3.22 36.35 -2.46
C GLY A 60 3.31 37.08 -3.81
N ARG A 61 4.47 37.07 -4.46
CA ARG A 61 4.76 37.74 -5.75
C ARG A 61 4.44 39.24 -5.72
N PHE A 62 4.85 39.93 -4.66
CA PHE A 62 4.52 41.34 -4.42
C PHE A 62 4.87 42.25 -5.61
N GLU A 63 6.11 42.17 -6.11
CA GLU A 63 6.61 43.03 -7.21
C GLU A 63 5.83 42.85 -8.52
N GLU A 64 5.27 41.66 -8.73
CA GLU A 64 4.51 41.31 -9.94
C GLU A 64 3.04 41.74 -9.84
N ARG A 65 2.48 41.74 -8.62
CA ARG A 65 1.03 41.80 -8.38
C ARG A 65 0.55 43.06 -7.68
N PHE A 66 1.44 43.82 -7.06
CA PHE A 66 1.05 45.00 -6.31
C PHE A 66 0.53 46.10 -7.25
N ALA A 67 -0.77 46.38 -7.16
CA ALA A 67 -1.52 47.17 -8.12
C ALA A 67 -1.97 48.54 -7.59
N VAL A 68 -1.67 48.87 -6.33
CA VAL A 68 -2.07 50.16 -5.74
C VAL A 68 -1.35 51.32 -6.47
N PRO A 69 -2.08 52.27 -7.10
CA PRO A 69 -1.45 53.36 -7.82
C PRO A 69 -0.59 54.26 -6.92
N PRO A 70 0.43 54.95 -7.46
CA PRO A 70 1.35 55.76 -6.64
C PRO A 70 0.69 56.88 -5.81
N HIS A 71 -0.47 57.37 -6.25
CA HIS A 71 -1.21 58.44 -5.56
C HIS A 71 -2.24 57.90 -4.53
N ALA A 72 -2.31 56.59 -4.34
CA ALA A 72 -3.23 55.93 -3.44
C ALA A 72 -2.51 55.11 -2.37
N GLU A 73 -3.19 54.92 -1.25
CA GLU A 73 -2.69 54.17 -0.10
C GLU A 73 -3.22 52.73 -0.08
N ALA A 74 -4.38 52.51 -0.70
CA ALA A 74 -4.98 51.20 -0.88
C ALA A 74 -5.72 51.15 -2.22
N ALA A 75 -6.17 49.96 -2.59
CA ALA A 75 -7.07 49.79 -3.71
C ALA A 75 -7.99 48.59 -3.45
N PHE A 76 -9.22 48.69 -3.93
CA PHE A 76 -10.08 47.52 -4.10
C PHE A 76 -9.77 46.88 -5.45
N THR A 77 -9.50 45.58 -5.42
CA THR A 77 -8.99 44.81 -6.57
C THR A 77 -9.93 43.65 -6.96
N ALA A 78 -11.15 43.58 -6.41
CA ALA A 78 -12.05 42.46 -6.66
C ALA A 78 -12.38 42.27 -8.16
N HIS A 79 -12.36 41.01 -8.57
CA HIS A 79 -12.32 40.54 -9.96
C HIS A 79 -13.76 40.32 -10.49
N GLU A 80 -14.14 40.75 -11.70
CA GLU A 80 -13.89 40.07 -13.00
C GLU A 80 -13.31 40.98 -14.09
N SER A 81 -13.24 42.28 -13.85
CA SER A 81 -12.91 43.28 -14.88
C SER A 81 -11.43 43.71 -14.91
N GLY A 82 -10.62 43.23 -13.95
CA GLY A 82 -9.26 43.74 -13.70
C GLY A 82 -9.22 45.20 -13.26
N HIS A 83 -10.38 45.78 -12.90
CA HIS A 83 -10.46 47.19 -12.51
C HIS A 83 -9.92 47.40 -11.10
N VAL A 84 -8.92 48.27 -10.98
CA VAL A 84 -8.35 48.70 -9.71
C VAL A 84 -9.02 50.02 -9.31
N THR A 85 -9.73 50.01 -8.19
CA THR A 85 -10.35 51.23 -7.64
C THR A 85 -9.45 51.81 -6.56
N PRO A 86 -8.79 52.96 -6.78
CA PRO A 86 -7.92 53.58 -5.77
C PRO A 86 -8.74 54.02 -4.55
N MET A 87 -8.17 53.84 -3.35
CA MET A 87 -8.79 54.17 -2.07
C MET A 87 -7.76 54.75 -1.10
N THR A 88 -8.25 55.48 -0.10
CA THR A 88 -7.46 55.77 1.10
C THR A 88 -7.35 54.52 1.98
N ARG A 89 -6.32 54.45 2.84
CA ARG A 89 -6.18 53.34 3.80
C ARG A 89 -7.39 53.25 4.74
N ARG A 90 -7.92 54.41 5.14
CA ARG A 90 -9.10 54.51 6.01
C ARG A 90 -10.34 53.88 5.37
N GLU A 91 -10.58 54.11 4.08
CA GLU A 91 -11.73 53.52 3.38
C GLU A 91 -11.61 52.00 3.29
N ALA A 92 -10.42 51.47 2.98
CA ALA A 92 -10.17 50.03 2.97
C ALA A 92 -10.41 49.41 4.36
N ILE A 93 -9.88 50.02 5.43
CA ILE A 93 -10.09 49.57 6.82
C ILE A 93 -11.58 49.54 7.17
N LEU A 94 -12.34 50.59 6.84
CA LEU A 94 -13.78 50.65 7.10
C LEU A 94 -14.53 49.56 6.30
N ALA A 95 -14.17 49.34 5.05
CA ALA A 95 -14.77 48.31 4.22
C ALA A 95 -14.52 46.90 4.79
N ILE A 96 -13.26 46.57 5.12
CA ILE A 96 -12.89 45.29 5.74
C ILE A 96 -13.61 45.09 7.07
N THR A 97 -13.63 46.12 7.92
CA THR A 97 -14.33 46.06 9.23
C THR A 97 -15.82 45.76 9.07
N ASN A 98 -16.48 46.42 8.11
CA ASN A 98 -17.90 46.20 7.85
C ASN A 98 -18.18 44.79 7.35
N VAL A 99 -17.35 44.27 6.42
CA VAL A 99 -17.51 42.92 5.86
C VAL A 99 -17.33 41.84 6.92
N LEU A 100 -16.37 42.02 7.84
CA LEU A 100 -16.08 41.03 8.89
C LEU A 100 -16.98 41.15 10.13
N SER A 101 -17.81 42.19 10.24
CA SER A 101 -18.59 42.46 11.46
C SER A 101 -19.57 41.32 11.76
N GLY A 102 -19.41 40.71 12.93
CA GLY A 102 -20.23 39.58 13.40
C GLY A 102 -19.97 38.23 12.69
N ALA A 103 -19.11 38.18 11.68
CA ALA A 103 -18.83 36.95 10.93
C ALA A 103 -17.93 35.98 11.73
N VAL A 104 -17.99 34.69 11.40
CA VAL A 104 -17.01 33.69 11.87
C VAL A 104 -15.90 33.57 10.84
N LEU A 105 -14.65 33.79 11.26
CA LEU A 105 -13.50 33.62 10.37
C LEU A 105 -13.21 32.14 10.12
N VAL A 106 -12.96 31.79 8.86
CA VAL A 106 -12.51 30.49 8.40
C VAL A 106 -11.29 30.70 7.51
N GLY A 107 -10.25 29.89 7.65
CA GLY A 107 -9.04 30.00 6.83
C GLY A 107 -8.09 28.82 7.02
N SER A 108 -6.97 28.85 6.31
CA SER A 108 -5.84 27.94 6.54
C SER A 108 -4.88 28.61 7.53
N ASN A 109 -4.83 28.13 8.78
CA ASN A 109 -4.15 28.83 9.88
C ASN A 109 -4.68 30.27 10.13
N PRO A 110 -6.01 30.44 10.33
CA PRO A 110 -6.65 31.76 10.40
C PRO A 110 -6.18 32.63 11.58
N GLY A 111 -5.54 32.03 12.59
CA GLY A 111 -4.94 32.78 13.68
C GLY A 111 -3.75 33.64 13.24
N PHE A 112 -3.10 33.32 12.12
CA PHE A 112 -2.07 34.15 11.50
C PHE A 112 -2.67 35.41 10.87
N ASP A 113 -3.70 35.24 10.04
CA ASP A 113 -4.43 36.33 9.38
C ASP A 113 -5.08 37.25 10.41
N GLU A 114 -5.69 36.66 11.44
CA GLU A 114 -6.33 37.41 12.52
C GLU A 114 -5.37 38.41 13.17
N ARG A 115 -4.11 38.02 13.42
CA ARG A 115 -3.12 38.92 14.04
C ARG A 115 -2.76 40.08 13.11
N HIS A 116 -2.55 39.80 11.83
CA HIS A 116 -2.24 40.84 10.84
C HIS A 116 -3.42 41.79 10.63
N LEU A 117 -4.65 41.26 10.56
CA LEU A 117 -5.87 42.06 10.45
C LEU A 117 -6.07 42.94 11.69
N ARG A 118 -5.85 42.41 12.90
CA ARG A 118 -5.93 43.22 14.14
C ARG A 118 -4.95 44.39 14.12
N LYS A 119 -3.72 44.19 13.63
CA LYS A 119 -2.74 45.28 13.45
C LYS A 119 -3.20 46.28 12.38
N LEU A 120 -3.65 45.80 11.22
CA LEU A 120 -4.09 46.64 10.11
C LEU A 120 -5.29 47.53 10.49
N LEU A 121 -6.30 46.94 11.14
CA LEU A 121 -7.56 47.61 11.46
C LEU A 121 -7.47 48.46 12.75
N GLY A 122 -6.53 48.13 13.63
CA GLY A 122 -6.31 48.81 14.89
C GLY A 122 -7.25 48.37 16.04
N PRO A 123 -7.02 48.91 17.25
CA PRO A 123 -7.76 48.51 18.44
C PRO A 123 -9.27 48.72 18.32
N GLY A 124 -10.05 47.70 18.69
CA GLY A 124 -11.52 47.75 18.72
C GLY A 124 -12.22 47.52 17.38
N ALA A 125 -11.48 47.41 16.27
CA ALA A 125 -12.04 47.18 14.93
C ALA A 125 -12.28 45.69 14.60
N ALA A 126 -11.66 44.77 15.34
CA ALA A 126 -11.89 43.34 15.19
C ALA A 126 -13.26 42.92 15.77
N GLN A 127 -14.30 43.05 14.94
CA GLN A 127 -15.70 42.82 15.29
C GLN A 127 -16.25 41.46 14.82
N TRP A 128 -15.40 40.58 14.29
CA TRP A 128 -15.76 39.19 14.02
C TRP A 128 -15.87 38.36 15.30
N HIS A 129 -16.46 37.18 15.18
CA HIS A 129 -16.59 36.22 16.27
C HIS A 129 -15.22 35.69 16.74
N TYR A 130 -15.02 35.59 18.05
CA TYR A 130 -13.73 35.26 18.69
C TYR A 130 -13.21 33.83 18.50
N ARG A 131 -13.94 32.97 17.77
CA ARG A 131 -13.57 31.57 17.52
C ARG A 131 -13.41 31.34 16.01
N PRO A 132 -12.21 31.53 15.45
CA PRO A 132 -11.95 31.18 14.06
C PRO A 132 -11.92 29.66 13.88
N TYR A 133 -12.16 29.21 12.66
CA TYR A 133 -12.11 27.81 12.25
C TYR A 133 -10.97 27.57 11.27
N ASP A 134 -10.09 26.65 11.62
CA ASP A 134 -8.96 26.24 10.79
C ASP A 134 -9.37 25.05 9.90
N ILE A 135 -9.33 25.23 8.59
CA ILE A 135 -9.73 24.19 7.62
C ILE A 135 -8.84 22.94 7.70
N VAL A 136 -7.58 23.08 8.10
CA VAL A 136 -6.64 21.95 8.23
C VAL A 136 -7.05 21.08 9.41
N GLN A 137 -7.44 21.71 10.52
CA GLN A 137 -7.94 21.01 11.71
C GLN A 137 -9.31 20.38 11.43
N LEU A 138 -10.19 21.06 10.70
CA LEU A 138 -11.48 20.52 10.26
C LEU A 138 -11.31 19.29 9.37
N ALA A 139 -10.40 19.34 8.39
CA ALA A 139 -10.10 18.21 7.51
C ALA A 139 -9.50 17.03 8.29
N ALA A 140 -8.54 17.28 9.20
CA ALA A 140 -7.96 16.25 10.06
C ALA A 140 -9.04 15.59 10.95
N ALA A 141 -9.95 16.38 11.52
CA ALA A 141 -11.05 15.87 12.34
C ALA A 141 -12.01 15.00 11.53
N LYS A 142 -12.34 15.39 10.29
CA LYS A 142 -13.19 14.61 9.38
C LYS A 142 -12.58 13.26 9.02
N LEU A 143 -11.27 13.22 8.77
CA LEU A 143 -10.54 12.00 8.40
C LEU A 143 -10.22 11.11 9.61
N GLY A 144 -10.14 11.71 10.80
CA GLY A 144 -9.62 11.08 12.00
C GLY A 144 -8.12 11.34 12.17
N VAL A 145 -7.71 11.73 13.38
CA VAL A 145 -6.36 12.24 13.68
C VAL A 145 -5.21 11.31 13.28
N TYR A 146 -5.41 9.99 13.32
CA TYR A 146 -4.40 9.03 12.90
C TYR A 146 -4.25 8.95 11.37
N ALA A 147 -5.37 9.06 10.64
CA ALA A 147 -5.36 9.04 9.18
C ALA A 147 -4.81 10.34 8.59
N ALA A 148 -4.92 11.45 9.34
CA ALA A 148 -4.36 12.74 8.97
C ALA A 148 -2.81 12.77 8.94
N GLY A 149 -2.15 11.75 9.51
CA GLY A 149 -0.69 11.67 9.57
C GLY A 149 -0.07 12.42 10.75
N PRO A 150 1.28 12.50 10.82
CA PRO A 150 1.99 13.15 11.91
C PRO A 150 1.80 14.67 11.92
N LEU A 151 1.97 15.27 13.09
CA LEU A 151 2.06 16.73 13.22
C LEU A 151 3.45 17.25 12.81
N PRO A 152 3.55 18.46 12.23
CA PRO A 152 2.43 19.30 11.78
C PRO A 152 1.77 18.71 10.51
N TRP A 153 0.45 18.83 10.42
CA TRP A 153 -0.28 18.32 9.26
C TRP A 153 0.03 19.12 8.00
N ARG A 154 0.17 18.41 6.88
CA ARG A 154 0.37 19.01 5.56
C ARG A 154 -0.98 19.42 4.98
N SER A 155 -1.25 20.71 4.90
CA SER A 155 -2.54 21.27 4.49
C SER A 155 -2.98 20.77 3.09
N HIS A 156 -2.08 20.77 2.11
CA HIS A 156 -2.36 20.25 0.76
C HIS A 156 -2.69 18.75 0.73
N ALA A 157 -2.05 17.95 1.59
CA ALA A 157 -2.33 16.51 1.66
C ALA A 157 -3.74 16.26 2.25
N LEU A 158 -4.10 17.00 3.30
CA LEU A 158 -5.43 16.90 3.90
C LEU A 158 -6.54 17.43 2.99
N SER A 159 -6.28 18.52 2.25
CA SER A 159 -7.20 19.03 1.22
C SER A 159 -7.53 17.94 0.19
N ARG A 160 -6.51 17.29 -0.38
CA ARG A 160 -6.70 16.20 -1.35
C ARG A 160 -7.46 15.02 -0.73
N ALA A 161 -7.16 14.68 0.52
CA ALA A 161 -7.82 13.60 1.23
C ALA A 161 -9.32 13.85 1.49
N VAL A 162 -9.75 15.12 1.56
CA VAL A 162 -11.17 15.50 1.58
C VAL A 162 -11.76 15.79 0.20
N GLY A 163 -10.99 15.58 -0.88
CA GLY A 163 -11.45 15.68 -2.26
C GLY A 163 -11.31 17.06 -2.89
N VAL A 164 -10.52 17.97 -2.31
CA VAL A 164 -10.28 19.32 -2.83
C VAL A 164 -8.83 19.45 -3.27
N GLU A 165 -8.62 19.84 -4.51
CA GLU A 165 -7.28 20.12 -5.04
C GLU A 165 -6.77 21.46 -4.47
N PRO A 166 -5.48 21.55 -4.04
CA PRO A 166 -4.87 22.82 -3.69
C PRO A 166 -4.95 23.85 -4.83
N PRO A 167 -4.77 25.15 -4.54
CA PRO A 167 -4.74 26.17 -5.57
C PRO A 167 -3.69 25.86 -6.66
N SER A 168 -3.98 26.25 -7.89
CA SER A 168 -3.00 26.21 -8.98
C SER A 168 -1.82 27.13 -8.68
N GLU A 169 -0.70 26.97 -9.39
CA GLU A 169 0.49 27.82 -9.20
C GLU A 169 0.19 29.32 -9.33
N GLU A 170 -0.70 29.70 -10.26
CA GLU A 170 -1.13 31.09 -10.45
C GLU A 170 -1.97 31.64 -9.28
N ALA A 171 -2.77 30.78 -8.64
CA ALA A 171 -3.68 31.14 -7.57
C ALA A 171 -3.08 30.95 -6.17
N ALA A 172 -2.11 30.06 -6.03
CA ALA A 172 -1.41 29.79 -4.79
C ALA A 172 -0.63 31.03 -4.35
N HIS A 173 -0.66 31.32 -3.05
CA HIS A 173 -0.05 32.53 -2.49
C HIS A 173 -0.64 33.79 -3.12
N THR A 174 -1.94 33.74 -3.39
CA THR A 174 -2.78 34.91 -3.57
C THR A 174 -3.85 34.86 -2.50
N ALA A 175 -4.13 35.98 -1.84
CA ALA A 175 -5.10 35.99 -0.75
C ALA A 175 -6.46 35.45 -1.23
N LEU A 176 -6.90 35.84 -2.43
CA LEU A 176 -8.20 35.38 -2.95
C LEU A 176 -8.17 33.90 -3.38
N GLY A 177 -7.08 33.42 -3.97
CA GLY A 177 -6.92 32.02 -4.34
C GLY A 177 -6.95 31.11 -3.10
N ASP A 178 -6.24 31.50 -2.05
CA ASP A 178 -6.15 30.74 -0.82
C ASP A 178 -7.45 30.85 0.01
N ALA A 179 -8.15 31.99 0.00
CA ALA A 179 -9.49 32.12 0.59
C ALA A 179 -10.55 31.26 -0.13
N ARG A 180 -10.50 31.18 -1.47
CA ARG A 180 -11.37 30.28 -2.27
C ARG A 180 -11.09 28.81 -1.94
N TRP A 181 -9.81 28.44 -1.87
CA TRP A 181 -9.42 27.10 -1.46
C TRP A 181 -9.90 26.77 -0.05
N ALA A 182 -9.80 27.72 0.89
CA ALA A 182 -10.32 27.55 2.25
C ALA A 182 -11.83 27.33 2.28
N ARG A 183 -12.60 28.09 1.49
CA ARG A 183 -14.04 27.86 1.29
C ARG A 183 -14.31 26.46 0.78
N ASP A 184 -13.62 26.04 -0.27
CA ASP A 184 -13.88 24.76 -0.94
C ASP A 184 -13.56 23.57 -0.01
N VAL A 185 -12.47 23.64 0.77
CA VAL A 185 -12.14 22.64 1.80
C VAL A 185 -13.20 22.63 2.91
N PHE A 186 -13.60 23.80 3.40
CA PHE A 186 -14.66 23.90 4.41
C PHE A 186 -15.96 23.25 3.92
N ASP A 187 -16.35 23.54 2.67
CA ASP A 187 -17.53 22.98 2.05
C ASP A 187 -17.42 21.47 1.91
N ALA A 188 -16.30 20.94 1.42
CA ALA A 188 -16.09 19.50 1.34
C ALA A 188 -16.19 18.82 2.72
N VAL A 189 -15.61 19.41 3.77
CA VAL A 189 -15.70 18.86 5.12
C VAL A 189 -17.14 18.86 5.65
N MET A 190 -17.88 19.95 5.41
CA MET A 190 -19.23 20.16 5.93
C MET A 190 -20.33 19.46 5.10
N THR A 191 -20.14 19.27 3.79
CA THR A 191 -21.15 18.72 2.88
C THR A 191 -20.98 17.24 2.58
N VAL A 192 -19.79 16.65 2.74
CA VAL A 192 -19.62 15.19 2.56
C VAL A 192 -20.55 14.49 3.56
N PRO A 193 -21.57 13.74 3.08
CA PRO A 193 -22.47 13.00 3.94
C PRO A 193 -21.64 12.15 4.88
N GLU A 194 -21.99 12.13 6.16
CA GLU A 194 -21.34 11.22 7.09
C GLU A 194 -21.39 9.82 6.46
N LYS A 195 -20.22 9.21 6.19
CA LYS A 195 -20.15 7.83 5.65
C LYS A 195 -20.99 6.86 6.48
N PHE A 196 -21.26 7.23 7.74
CA PHE A 196 -22.18 6.55 8.63
C PHE A 196 -23.02 7.57 9.37
N PRO A 197 -24.35 7.44 9.42
CA PRO A 197 -25.16 8.32 10.26
C PRO A 197 -24.68 8.22 11.71
N LEU A 198 -24.36 9.35 12.35
CA LEU A 198 -24.02 9.45 13.79
C LEU A 198 -25.13 8.98 14.75
N SER A 199 -26.19 8.38 14.22
CA SER A 199 -27.07 7.49 14.96
C SER A 199 -26.29 6.38 15.69
N TRP A 200 -26.82 5.94 16.82
CA TRP A 200 -26.29 4.77 17.52
C TRP A 200 -26.26 3.52 16.64
N GLU A 201 -27.22 3.38 15.71
CA GLU A 201 -27.31 2.30 14.73
C GLU A 201 -26.17 2.33 13.70
N GLY A 202 -25.84 3.52 13.17
CA GLY A 202 -24.73 3.70 12.24
C GLY A 202 -23.37 3.41 12.90
N ARG A 203 -23.18 3.85 14.14
CA ARG A 203 -22.01 3.49 14.96
C ARG A 203 -21.94 1.98 15.22
N ALA A 204 -23.06 1.34 15.54
CA ALA A 204 -23.11 -0.11 15.76
C ALA A 204 -22.78 -0.91 14.49
N LYS A 205 -23.31 -0.52 13.33
CA LYS A 205 -23.00 -1.16 12.04
C LYS A 205 -21.51 -1.04 11.68
N HIS A 206 -20.91 0.13 11.91
CA HIS A 206 -19.47 0.32 11.71
C HIS A 206 -18.64 -0.58 12.64
N ALA A 207 -19.00 -0.63 13.93
CA ALA A 207 -18.33 -1.51 14.89
C ALA A 207 -18.45 -2.99 14.50
N ILE A 208 -19.64 -3.45 14.08
CA ILE A 208 -19.85 -4.82 13.58
C ILE A 208 -18.97 -5.11 12.35
N GLY A 209 -18.87 -4.16 11.42
CA GLY A 209 -17.98 -4.28 10.26
C GLY A 209 -16.51 -4.43 10.67
N LEU A 210 -16.03 -3.63 11.62
CA LEU A 210 -14.68 -3.74 12.18
C LEU A 210 -14.44 -5.09 12.86
N TYR A 211 -15.38 -5.54 13.71
CA TYR A 211 -15.30 -6.86 14.34
C TYR A 211 -15.22 -7.99 13.31
N THR A 212 -16.05 -7.92 12.26
CA THR A 212 -16.06 -8.93 11.19
C THR A 212 -14.71 -8.99 10.48
N ARG A 213 -14.12 -7.83 10.14
CA ARG A 213 -12.79 -7.75 9.53
C ARG A 213 -11.72 -8.38 10.44
N THR A 214 -11.72 -8.02 11.72
CA THR A 214 -10.74 -8.56 12.69
C THR A 214 -10.88 -10.07 12.87
N VAL A 215 -12.09 -10.62 12.82
CA VAL A 215 -12.30 -12.08 12.88
C VAL A 215 -11.70 -12.77 11.65
N ILE A 216 -11.91 -12.22 10.45
CA ILE A 216 -11.32 -12.77 9.22
C ILE A 216 -9.79 -12.73 9.29
N GLU A 217 -9.22 -11.58 9.65
CA GLU A 217 -7.77 -11.41 9.81
C GLU A 217 -7.18 -12.41 10.83
N LEU A 218 -7.89 -12.66 11.93
CA LEU A 218 -7.46 -13.63 12.94
C LEU A 218 -7.54 -15.08 12.44
N GLU A 219 -8.55 -15.43 11.65
CA GLU A 219 -8.68 -16.76 11.05
C GLU A 219 -7.60 -17.03 10.00
N ASP A 220 -7.27 -16.04 9.18
CA ASP A 220 -6.19 -16.12 8.21
C ASP A 220 -4.83 -16.26 8.92
N ALA A 221 -4.55 -15.44 9.94
CA ALA A 221 -3.33 -15.56 10.74
C ALA A 221 -3.20 -16.95 11.41
N ARG A 222 -4.31 -17.53 11.88
CA ARG A 222 -4.33 -18.91 12.42
C ARG A 222 -4.07 -19.96 11.35
N ARG A 223 -4.55 -19.77 10.12
CA ARG A 223 -4.28 -20.65 8.98
C ARG A 223 -2.79 -20.62 8.64
N ASP A 224 -2.21 -19.43 8.57
CA ASP A 224 -0.79 -19.23 8.27
C ASP A 224 0.11 -19.84 9.35
N LEU A 225 -0.25 -19.66 10.63
CA LEU A 225 0.48 -20.29 11.73
C LEU A 225 0.47 -21.82 11.63
N ARG A 226 -0.68 -22.44 11.33
CA ARG A 226 -0.76 -23.90 11.15
C ARG A 226 0.11 -24.37 9.98
N ARG A 227 0.13 -23.61 8.87
CA ARG A 227 0.98 -23.91 7.71
C ARG A 227 2.47 -23.86 8.09
N ALA A 228 2.89 -22.78 8.74
CA ALA A 228 4.28 -22.60 9.17
C ALA A 228 4.70 -23.70 10.17
N GLN A 229 3.82 -24.12 11.07
CA GLN A 229 4.07 -25.24 11.98
C GLN A 229 4.26 -26.58 11.23
N ALA A 230 3.45 -26.83 10.20
CA ALA A 230 3.59 -28.04 9.37
C ALA A 230 4.90 -28.03 8.56
N GLU A 231 5.27 -26.90 7.95
CA GLU A 231 6.54 -26.73 7.24
C GLU A 231 7.74 -26.92 8.18
N LEU A 232 7.69 -26.35 9.39
CA LEU A 232 8.72 -26.55 10.40
C LEU A 232 8.83 -28.01 10.86
N ALA A 233 7.70 -28.73 10.95
CA ALA A 233 7.71 -30.15 11.30
C ALA A 233 8.36 -31.00 10.20
N GLU A 234 8.06 -30.73 8.92
CA GLU A 234 8.71 -31.36 7.76
C GLU A 234 10.23 -31.13 7.78
N GLU A 235 10.65 -29.89 8.04
CA GLU A 235 12.08 -29.54 8.10
C GLU A 235 12.79 -30.21 9.28
N LYS A 236 12.15 -30.28 10.45
CA LYS A 236 12.71 -31.05 11.57
C LYS A 236 12.84 -32.53 11.24
N ALA A 237 11.84 -33.11 10.58
CA ALA A 237 11.86 -34.51 10.16
C ALA A 237 12.90 -34.81 9.07
N SER A 238 13.18 -33.86 8.17
CA SER A 238 14.26 -34.01 7.17
C SER A 238 15.65 -34.02 7.84
N HIS A 239 15.80 -33.34 8.97
CA HIS A 239 17.06 -33.28 9.71
C HIS A 239 17.24 -34.42 10.72
N ASP A 240 16.18 -35.01 11.28
CA ASP A 240 16.25 -36.15 12.21
C ASP A 240 16.55 -37.47 11.46
N PRO A 241 17.71 -38.11 11.68
CA PRO A 241 18.07 -39.36 10.99
C PRO A 241 17.04 -40.48 11.12
N ARG A 242 16.24 -40.50 12.20
CA ARG A 242 15.20 -41.51 12.43
C ARG A 242 13.97 -41.31 11.55
N LEU A 243 13.75 -40.10 11.06
CA LEU A 243 12.57 -39.70 10.29
C LEU A 243 12.89 -39.46 8.80
N ARG A 244 14.13 -39.72 8.37
CA ARG A 244 14.58 -39.54 6.97
C ARG A 244 14.11 -40.62 6.01
N CYS A 245 13.52 -41.71 6.50
CA CYS A 245 12.96 -42.73 5.63
C CYS A 245 11.72 -42.22 4.88
N LEU A 246 11.47 -42.84 3.74
CA LEU A 246 10.27 -42.63 2.97
C LEU A 246 9.12 -43.41 3.61
N LEU A 247 8.01 -42.77 3.98
CA LEU A 247 6.84 -43.50 4.47
C LEU A 247 6.05 -44.03 3.29
N ILE A 248 5.97 -45.36 3.17
CA ILE A 248 5.17 -46.05 2.17
C ILE A 248 3.98 -46.71 2.85
N LYS A 249 2.77 -46.43 2.37
CA LYS A 249 1.58 -47.13 2.86
C LYS A 249 1.45 -48.47 2.14
N ALA A 250 1.34 -49.56 2.90
CA ALA A 250 1.39 -50.91 2.35
C ALA A 250 0.23 -51.20 1.38
N ALA A 251 -0.97 -50.74 1.71
CA ALA A 251 -2.16 -50.81 0.86
C ALA A 251 -3.11 -49.63 1.16
N PRO A 252 -3.97 -49.19 0.23
CA PRO A 252 -4.85 -48.04 0.45
C PRO A 252 -5.77 -48.17 1.68
N ASP A 253 -6.24 -49.39 1.94
CA ASP A 253 -7.18 -49.78 3.00
C ASP A 253 -6.52 -50.33 4.27
N ARG A 254 -5.18 -50.51 4.27
CA ARG A 254 -4.43 -51.02 5.43
C ARG A 254 -3.81 -49.86 6.20
N ASP A 255 -4.07 -49.78 7.51
CA ASP A 255 -3.42 -48.82 8.43
C ASP A 255 -2.02 -49.31 8.81
N GLN A 256 -1.14 -49.37 7.80
CA GLN A 256 0.24 -49.81 7.95
C GLN A 256 1.16 -49.00 7.05
N TYR A 257 2.12 -48.32 7.65
CA TYR A 257 3.14 -47.51 7.01
C TYR A 257 4.50 -48.13 7.27
N VAL A 258 5.26 -48.34 6.19
CA VAL A 258 6.63 -48.84 6.22
C VAL A 258 7.55 -47.65 5.98
N GLY A 259 8.47 -47.40 6.91
CA GLY A 259 9.58 -46.49 6.66
C GLY A 259 10.60 -47.18 5.79
N TRP A 260 10.76 -46.77 4.54
CA TRP A 260 11.72 -47.34 3.60
C TRP A 260 12.97 -46.48 3.50
N SER A 261 14.14 -47.07 3.75
CA SER A 261 15.42 -46.41 3.53
C SER A 261 15.81 -46.53 2.06
N THR A 262 15.77 -45.43 1.31
CA THR A 262 16.21 -45.40 -0.10
C THR A 262 17.73 -45.50 -0.25
N SER A 263 18.49 -45.32 0.83
CA SER A 263 19.96 -45.49 0.80
C SER A 263 20.39 -46.94 0.95
N CYS A 264 19.56 -47.76 1.58
CA CYS A 264 19.89 -49.15 1.91
C CYS A 264 18.90 -50.15 1.32
N ASP A 265 17.86 -49.68 0.63
CA ASP A 265 16.79 -50.48 0.04
C ASP A 265 16.16 -51.47 1.04
N MET A 266 15.88 -50.99 2.25
CA MET A 266 15.38 -51.82 3.36
C MET A 266 14.41 -51.06 4.27
N PRO A 267 13.52 -51.76 4.99
CA PRO A 267 12.61 -51.14 5.95
C PRO A 267 13.36 -50.72 7.22
N ALA A 268 13.13 -49.49 7.64
CA ALA A 268 13.63 -48.85 8.86
C ALA A 268 12.62 -48.90 10.02
N GLY A 269 11.34 -49.15 9.74
CA GLY A 269 10.29 -49.26 10.74
C GLY A 269 8.92 -49.56 10.14
N VAL A 270 7.98 -49.99 10.98
CA VAL A 270 6.58 -50.22 10.64
C VAL A 270 5.70 -49.57 11.70
N TRP A 271 4.69 -48.83 11.27
CA TRP A 271 3.78 -48.10 12.15
C TRP A 271 2.34 -48.18 11.64
N SER A 272 1.39 -48.00 12.56
CA SER A 272 0.06 -47.47 12.23
C SER A 272 0.12 -45.95 12.08
N ARG A 273 -0.93 -45.32 11.57
CA ARG A 273 -0.97 -43.84 11.48
C ARG A 273 -0.76 -43.18 12.85
N GLU A 274 -1.42 -43.71 13.88
CA GLU A 274 -1.31 -43.23 15.25
C GLU A 274 0.12 -43.37 15.78
N THR A 275 0.71 -44.56 15.68
CA THR A 275 2.06 -44.80 16.21
C THR A 275 3.14 -44.09 15.39
N ALA A 276 2.92 -43.78 14.11
CA ALA A 276 3.81 -42.95 13.30
C ALA A 276 3.82 -41.48 13.77
N LEU A 277 2.65 -40.93 14.13
CA LEU A 277 2.54 -39.59 14.70
C LEU A 277 3.23 -39.51 16.07
N GLU A 278 2.99 -40.51 16.93
CA GLU A 278 3.68 -40.62 18.23
C GLU A 278 5.19 -40.75 18.09
N TYR A 279 5.66 -41.48 17.05
CA TYR A 279 7.07 -41.61 16.73
C TYR A 279 7.71 -40.29 16.27
N GLY A 280 6.91 -39.34 15.79
CA GLY A 280 7.33 -37.99 15.42
C GLY A 280 7.27 -37.67 13.93
N PHE A 281 6.65 -38.53 13.10
CA PHE A 281 6.45 -38.19 11.69
C PHE A 281 5.47 -37.03 11.54
N PRO A 282 5.74 -36.05 10.65
CA PRO A 282 4.79 -34.97 10.36
C PRO A 282 3.50 -35.55 9.78
N ALA A 283 2.35 -35.04 10.25
CA ALA A 283 1.04 -35.45 9.72
C ALA A 283 0.94 -35.26 8.19
N SER A 284 1.59 -34.23 7.65
CA SER A 284 1.66 -33.96 6.20
C SER A 284 2.31 -35.09 5.40
N ARG A 285 3.27 -35.84 5.96
CA ARG A 285 3.87 -37.00 5.30
C ARG A 285 2.91 -38.18 5.26
N LEU A 286 2.20 -38.42 6.36
CA LEU A 286 1.19 -39.47 6.44
C LEU A 286 -0.02 -39.17 5.56
N ASP A 287 -0.50 -37.92 5.54
CA ASP A 287 -1.59 -37.47 4.66
C ASP A 287 -1.24 -37.61 3.17
N ARG A 288 0.03 -37.37 2.84
CA ARG A 288 0.55 -37.60 1.49
C ARG A 288 0.60 -39.09 1.19
N ALA A 289 1.16 -39.91 2.08
CA ALA A 289 1.18 -41.36 1.92
C ALA A 289 -0.21 -42.00 1.83
N ASP A 290 -1.21 -41.47 2.53
CA ASP A 290 -2.60 -41.91 2.39
C ASP A 290 -3.15 -41.65 0.99
N ARG A 291 -2.88 -40.46 0.45
CA ARG A 291 -3.38 -40.05 -0.86
C ARG A 291 -2.64 -40.73 -2.01
N THR A 292 -1.33 -40.86 -1.92
CA THR A 292 -0.48 -41.26 -3.05
C THR A 292 0.25 -42.58 -2.85
N GLY A 293 0.18 -43.19 -1.67
CA GLY A 293 0.90 -44.42 -1.33
C GLY A 293 2.30 -44.18 -0.77
N THR A 294 2.78 -42.95 -0.83
CA THR A 294 4.14 -42.55 -0.42
C THR A 294 4.18 -41.15 0.17
N SER A 295 5.10 -40.88 1.08
CA SER A 295 5.40 -39.52 1.53
C SER A 295 6.31 -38.74 0.57
N SER A 296 6.78 -39.34 -0.53
CA SER A 296 7.68 -38.72 -1.50
C SER A 296 7.00 -37.52 -2.19
N HIS A 297 7.77 -36.45 -2.40
CA HIS A 297 7.31 -35.31 -3.21
C HIS A 297 7.43 -35.56 -4.72
N ILE A 298 8.28 -36.50 -5.13
CA ILE A 298 8.54 -36.81 -6.55
C ILE A 298 7.79 -38.05 -7.04
N GLY A 299 7.00 -38.69 -6.17
CA GLY A 299 6.19 -39.86 -6.53
C GLY A 299 6.85 -41.21 -6.28
N ASP A 300 8.12 -41.27 -5.85
CA ASP A 300 8.77 -42.54 -5.53
C ASP A 300 7.98 -43.35 -4.50
N GLY A 301 7.66 -44.59 -4.83
CA GLY A 301 6.84 -45.47 -4.03
C GLY A 301 5.35 -45.13 -4.04
N ALA A 302 4.85 -44.43 -5.06
CA ALA A 302 3.43 -44.14 -5.20
C ALA A 302 2.60 -45.41 -5.49
N TRP A 303 1.27 -45.29 -5.46
CA TRP A 303 0.36 -46.41 -5.70
C TRP A 303 0.59 -47.14 -7.02
N ASP A 304 1.05 -46.42 -8.05
CA ASP A 304 1.33 -46.98 -9.38
C ASP A 304 2.65 -47.79 -9.41
N ASP A 305 3.50 -47.64 -8.40
CA ASP A 305 4.72 -48.44 -8.28
C ASP A 305 4.38 -49.85 -7.80
N LYS A 306 4.69 -50.83 -8.65
CA LYS A 306 4.34 -52.24 -8.42
C LYS A 306 5.17 -52.91 -7.32
N GLY A 307 6.30 -52.32 -6.95
CA GLY A 307 7.23 -52.90 -6.00
C GLY A 307 8.52 -52.11 -5.85
N PHE A 308 9.46 -52.69 -5.11
CA PHE A 308 10.72 -52.09 -4.71
C PHE A 308 11.84 -53.13 -4.88
N ILE A 309 13.04 -52.69 -5.22
CA ILE A 309 14.22 -53.55 -5.05
C ILE A 309 14.54 -53.57 -3.55
N ALA A 310 14.69 -54.75 -2.96
CA ALA A 310 15.03 -54.90 -1.55
C ALA A 310 16.48 -55.40 -1.41
N GLU A 311 17.35 -54.58 -0.80
CA GLU A 311 18.77 -54.85 -0.53
C GLU A 311 19.57 -55.42 -1.73
N GLN A 312 19.17 -55.09 -2.96
CA GLN A 312 19.72 -55.68 -4.20
C GLN A 312 19.60 -57.21 -4.28
N ARG A 313 18.73 -57.82 -3.48
CA ARG A 313 18.53 -59.28 -3.41
C ARG A 313 17.38 -59.77 -4.28
N GLY A 314 16.35 -58.94 -4.43
CA GLY A 314 15.10 -59.34 -5.08
C GLY A 314 14.15 -58.18 -5.29
N TRP A 315 13.12 -58.42 -6.09
CA TRP A 315 12.00 -57.53 -6.30
C TRP A 315 10.90 -57.81 -5.26
N LEU A 316 10.58 -56.83 -4.44
CA LEU A 316 9.53 -56.86 -3.43
C LEU A 316 8.26 -56.24 -4.02
N ARG A 317 7.22 -57.04 -4.23
CA ARG A 317 5.92 -56.50 -4.63
C ARG A 317 5.32 -55.63 -3.54
N ARG A 318 4.61 -54.57 -3.97
CA ARG A 318 3.98 -53.61 -3.05
C ARG A 318 3.03 -54.27 -2.05
N ASP A 319 2.21 -55.20 -2.51
CA ASP A 319 1.21 -55.88 -1.67
C ASP A 319 1.82 -56.78 -0.58
N LEU A 320 3.08 -57.18 -0.74
CA LEU A 320 3.84 -57.96 0.24
C LEU A 320 4.73 -57.10 1.15
N MET A 321 4.85 -55.80 0.88
CA MET A 321 5.80 -54.91 1.56
C MET A 321 5.54 -54.79 3.07
N GLY A 322 4.27 -54.76 3.48
CA GLY A 322 3.90 -54.71 4.88
C GLY A 322 4.35 -55.94 5.67
N ASP A 323 4.21 -57.12 5.07
CA ASP A 323 4.58 -58.40 5.71
C ASP A 323 6.10 -58.59 5.67
N TYR A 324 6.75 -58.24 4.55
CA TYR A 324 8.21 -58.19 4.43
C TYR A 324 8.85 -57.33 5.52
N ALA A 325 8.32 -56.12 5.74
CA ALA A 325 8.87 -55.21 6.74
C ALA A 325 8.75 -55.74 8.17
N VAL A 326 7.66 -56.45 8.49
CA VAL A 326 7.47 -57.07 9.81
C VAL A 326 8.50 -58.18 10.04
N GLU A 327 8.61 -59.15 9.12
CA GLU A 327 9.58 -60.26 9.25
C GLU A 327 11.02 -59.73 9.30
N TYR A 328 11.33 -58.73 8.46
CA TYR A 328 12.63 -58.07 8.45
C TYR A 328 12.96 -57.43 9.80
N LEU A 329 12.04 -56.69 10.42
CA LEU A 329 12.30 -56.00 11.67
C LEU A 329 12.28 -56.93 12.90
N LEU A 330 11.63 -58.09 12.81
CA LEU A 330 11.70 -59.15 13.82
C LEU A 330 13.02 -59.94 13.77
N GLY A 331 13.81 -59.77 12.70
CA GLY A 331 15.11 -60.43 12.52
C GLY A 331 15.04 -61.76 11.76
N ASP A 332 13.86 -62.18 11.29
CA ASP A 332 13.70 -63.36 10.44
C ASP A 332 13.98 -63.01 8.97
N ARG A 333 15.29 -62.91 8.66
CA ARG A 333 15.77 -62.58 7.31
C ARG A 333 15.39 -63.64 6.27
N GLU A 334 15.32 -64.90 6.68
CA GLU A 334 14.97 -65.98 5.75
C GLU A 334 13.51 -65.88 5.32
N ALA A 335 12.58 -65.67 6.28
CA ALA A 335 11.18 -65.45 5.99
C ALA A 335 10.96 -64.18 5.16
N ALA A 336 11.65 -63.08 5.50
CA ALA A 336 11.58 -61.84 4.71
C ALA A 336 12.05 -62.07 3.26
N TYR A 337 13.19 -62.72 3.06
CA TYR A 337 13.74 -62.95 1.71
C TYR A 337 12.93 -63.96 0.88
N ALA A 338 12.18 -64.87 1.51
CA ALA A 338 11.25 -65.75 0.81
C ALA A 338 10.09 -65.00 0.14
N LEU A 339 9.80 -63.76 0.54
CA LEU A 339 8.79 -62.89 -0.08
C LEU A 339 9.32 -62.11 -1.30
N LEU A 340 10.62 -62.20 -1.58
CA LEU A 340 11.22 -61.52 -2.72
C LEU A 340 11.14 -62.38 -3.98
N GLU A 341 10.73 -61.75 -5.08
CA GLU A 341 10.89 -62.33 -6.40
C GLU A 341 12.37 -62.20 -6.82
N PRO A 342 12.96 -63.19 -7.50
CA PRO A 342 14.28 -63.04 -8.08
C PRO A 342 14.32 -61.75 -8.91
N LEU A 343 15.40 -60.97 -8.79
CA LEU A 343 15.69 -59.97 -9.82
C LEU A 343 15.94 -60.77 -11.09
N ASP A 344 14.93 -60.92 -11.94
CA ASP A 344 15.09 -61.59 -13.23
C ASP A 344 16.37 -61.03 -13.86
N SER A 345 17.33 -61.92 -14.17
CA SER A 345 18.39 -61.58 -15.11
C SER A 345 17.65 -61.19 -16.38
N GLY A 346 17.53 -59.89 -16.63
CA GLY A 346 16.46 -59.34 -17.46
C GLY A 346 16.27 -60.05 -18.80
N PRO A 347 15.09 -59.91 -19.44
CA PRO A 347 14.98 -60.28 -20.84
C PRO A 347 16.12 -59.59 -21.60
N ALA A 348 16.91 -60.37 -22.33
CA ALA A 348 17.95 -59.87 -23.22
C ALA A 348 17.40 -58.68 -24.01
N ASP A 349 18.16 -57.58 -24.05
CA ASP A 349 17.86 -56.34 -24.76
C ASP A 349 16.99 -56.59 -26.00
N ASP A 350 15.78 -56.02 -26.01
CA ASP A 350 15.00 -55.91 -27.24
C ASP A 350 15.68 -54.85 -28.12
N PRO A 351 16.32 -55.23 -29.24
CA PRO A 351 17.07 -54.30 -30.09
C PRO A 351 16.16 -53.37 -30.91
N SER A 352 14.85 -53.33 -30.62
CA SER A 352 13.87 -52.55 -31.38
C SER A 352 13.51 -51.18 -30.80
N GLN A 353 14.10 -50.73 -29.68
CA GLN A 353 13.91 -49.35 -29.22
C GLN A 353 14.78 -48.36 -30.03
N PRO A 354 14.16 -47.41 -30.76
CA PRO A 354 14.92 -46.40 -31.50
C PRO A 354 15.54 -45.38 -30.55
N VAL A 355 16.86 -45.22 -30.66
CA VAL A 355 17.64 -44.18 -29.97
C VAL A 355 17.19 -42.81 -30.47
N SER A 356 16.64 -41.98 -29.59
CA SER A 356 16.28 -40.60 -29.89
C SER A 356 17.55 -39.77 -30.14
N VAL A 357 17.76 -39.41 -31.40
CA VAL A 357 18.80 -38.47 -31.83
C VAL A 357 18.25 -37.05 -31.65
N GLY A 358 18.99 -36.21 -30.94
CA GLY A 358 18.81 -34.77 -31.07
C GLY A 358 19.19 -33.99 -29.82
N GLU A 359 20.35 -33.34 -29.86
CA GLU A 359 20.45 -31.88 -29.69
C GLU A 359 21.86 -31.44 -30.09
N THR A 360 21.94 -30.66 -31.16
CA THR A 360 23.18 -30.05 -31.64
C THR A 360 23.38 -28.72 -30.89
N PRO A 361 24.54 -28.46 -30.26
CA PRO A 361 24.77 -27.18 -29.59
C PRO A 361 24.97 -26.07 -30.62
N CYS A 362 24.29 -24.95 -30.43
CA CYS A 362 24.44 -23.76 -31.25
C CYS A 362 25.76 -23.04 -30.90
N THR A 363 26.70 -22.96 -31.86
CA THR A 363 27.99 -22.29 -31.71
C THR A 363 27.93 -20.88 -32.31
N CYS A 364 27.47 -19.90 -31.54
CA CYS A 364 27.59 -18.49 -31.93
C CYS A 364 28.65 -17.81 -31.05
N THR A 365 29.72 -17.30 -31.66
CA THR A 365 30.70 -16.42 -30.99
C THR A 365 30.20 -14.98 -30.96
N VAL A 366 30.50 -14.29 -29.86
CA VAL A 366 30.13 -12.89 -29.59
C VAL A 366 30.69 -11.98 -30.68
N GLY A 367 29.83 -11.34 -31.50
CA GLY A 367 30.25 -10.23 -32.36
C GLY A 367 29.57 -10.02 -33.72
N GLU A 368 28.67 -10.89 -34.19
CA GLU A 368 27.95 -10.67 -35.46
C GLU A 368 26.44 -10.76 -35.29
N ALA A 369 25.73 -9.79 -35.89
CA ALA A 369 24.28 -9.66 -35.80
C ALA A 369 23.57 -10.81 -36.54
N CYS A 370 23.02 -11.76 -35.79
CA CYS A 370 22.23 -12.87 -36.30
C CYS A 370 20.77 -12.45 -36.51
N ALA A 371 20.25 -12.61 -37.72
CA ALA A 371 18.85 -12.33 -38.09
C ALA A 371 17.81 -13.31 -37.49
N GLN A 372 18.22 -14.11 -36.50
CA GLN A 372 17.37 -15.06 -35.76
C GLN A 372 17.22 -14.72 -34.27
N CYS A 373 17.74 -13.57 -33.82
CA CYS A 373 17.45 -13.09 -32.46
C CYS A 373 16.02 -12.52 -32.44
N PRO A 374 15.11 -13.05 -31.60
CA PRO A 374 13.73 -12.57 -31.55
C PRO A 374 13.72 -11.10 -31.10
N ASP A 375 12.84 -10.31 -31.73
CA ASP A 375 12.45 -8.99 -31.22
C ASP A 375 12.16 -9.11 -29.72
N GLU A 376 12.76 -8.22 -28.92
CA GLU A 376 12.61 -8.19 -27.46
C GLU A 376 11.12 -8.17 -27.10
N GLN A 377 10.59 -9.33 -26.74
CA GLN A 377 9.22 -9.42 -26.27
C GLN A 377 9.08 -8.59 -24.99
N PRO A 378 8.07 -7.71 -24.89
CA PRO A 378 7.89 -6.90 -23.70
C PRO A 378 7.74 -7.81 -22.48
N ALA A 379 8.59 -7.64 -21.48
CA ALA A 379 8.63 -8.48 -20.28
C ALA A 379 7.24 -8.68 -19.64
N GLU A 380 6.78 -9.91 -19.48
CA GLU A 380 5.44 -10.20 -18.94
C GLU A 380 5.31 -9.91 -17.42
N ALA A 381 6.40 -9.53 -16.76
CA ALA A 381 6.45 -9.24 -15.33
C ALA A 381 7.41 -8.09 -15.00
N CYS A 382 7.20 -7.47 -13.84
CA CYS A 382 8.05 -6.40 -13.32
C CYS A 382 9.50 -6.88 -13.09
N GLY A 383 10.47 -6.15 -13.62
CA GLY A 383 11.90 -6.46 -13.51
C GLY A 383 12.41 -6.53 -12.07
N LYS A 384 11.81 -5.77 -11.15
CA LYS A 384 12.21 -5.69 -9.72
C LYS A 384 11.49 -6.70 -8.84
N CYS A 385 10.15 -6.66 -8.76
CA CYS A 385 9.39 -7.54 -7.86
C CYS A 385 8.91 -8.84 -8.49
N LYS A 386 9.12 -9.04 -9.80
CA LYS A 386 8.69 -10.21 -10.58
C LYS A 386 7.18 -10.46 -10.62
N THR A 387 6.38 -9.50 -10.17
CA THR A 387 4.91 -9.55 -10.28
C THR A 387 4.50 -9.46 -11.76
N PRO A 388 3.67 -10.39 -12.27
CA PRO A 388 3.13 -10.32 -13.63
C PRO A 388 2.37 -9.02 -13.86
N PHE A 389 2.48 -8.43 -15.05
CA PHE A 389 1.67 -7.27 -15.41
C PHE A 389 0.24 -7.72 -15.70
N ASP A 390 -0.73 -7.03 -15.11
CA ASP A 390 -2.14 -7.20 -15.45
C ASP A 390 -2.52 -6.15 -16.52
N PRO A 391 -2.76 -6.55 -17.79
CA PRO A 391 -3.06 -5.61 -18.86
C PRO A 391 -4.44 -4.95 -18.75
N VAL A 392 -5.33 -5.45 -17.88
CA VAL A 392 -6.65 -4.85 -17.64
C VAL A 392 -6.71 -4.06 -16.33
N ASP A 393 -5.60 -3.99 -15.59
CA ASP A 393 -5.56 -3.26 -14.33
C ASP A 393 -5.49 -1.75 -14.57
N THR A 394 -6.65 -1.10 -14.44
CA THR A 394 -6.78 0.36 -14.45
C THR A 394 -6.66 0.95 -13.05
N ARG A 395 -6.40 0.14 -12.02
CA ARG A 395 -6.29 0.63 -10.64
C ARG A 395 -4.85 1.10 -10.43
N PHE A 396 -4.69 2.26 -9.82
CA PHE A 396 -3.38 2.78 -9.42
C PHE A 396 -2.80 2.03 -8.19
N ASP A 397 -3.06 0.73 -8.05
CA ASP A 397 -2.58 -0.11 -6.93
C ASP A 397 -1.21 -0.77 -7.19
N GLY A 398 -0.69 -0.59 -8.42
CA GLY A 398 0.71 -0.77 -8.76
C GLY A 398 1.09 -2.14 -9.33
N ALA A 399 0.12 -2.94 -9.79
CA ALA A 399 0.38 -4.10 -10.65
C ALA A 399 0.47 -3.73 -12.15
N ALA A 400 -0.07 -2.58 -12.56
CA ALA A 400 0.11 -2.03 -13.89
C ALA A 400 1.58 -1.64 -14.19
N ARG A 401 1.98 -1.78 -15.46
CA ARG A 401 3.29 -1.34 -15.96
C ARG A 401 3.40 0.18 -15.91
N TYR A 402 4.51 0.70 -15.40
CA TYR A 402 4.78 2.14 -15.40
C TYR A 402 5.25 2.57 -16.80
N ALA A 403 4.35 3.17 -17.57
CA ALA A 403 4.58 3.58 -18.96
C ALA A 403 5.16 2.42 -19.82
N GLN A 404 6.26 2.65 -20.54
CA GLN A 404 6.96 1.64 -21.35
C GLN A 404 8.15 0.99 -20.61
N THR A 405 8.29 1.21 -19.30
CA THR A 405 9.41 0.66 -18.52
C THR A 405 9.21 -0.84 -18.21
N PRO A 406 10.27 -1.60 -17.90
CA PRO A 406 10.13 -2.98 -17.45
C PRO A 406 9.64 -3.09 -15.99
N TYR A 407 9.19 -2.01 -15.35
CA TYR A 407 8.84 -1.97 -13.92
C TYR A 407 7.35 -1.63 -13.70
N CYS A 408 6.77 -2.11 -12.59
CA CYS A 408 5.42 -1.74 -12.19
C CYS A 408 5.41 -0.39 -11.43
N GLY A 409 4.27 0.30 -11.44
CA GLY A 409 4.10 1.63 -10.80
C GLY A 409 4.58 1.65 -9.35
N ARG A 410 4.14 0.69 -8.54
CA ARG A 410 4.53 0.57 -7.12
C ARG A 410 6.05 0.50 -6.91
N CYS A 411 6.76 -0.16 -7.82
CA CYS A 411 8.21 -0.32 -7.70
C CYS A 411 8.96 0.98 -8.09
N VAL A 412 8.41 1.76 -9.04
CA VAL A 412 8.92 3.07 -9.45
C VAL A 412 8.65 4.12 -8.38
N ASP A 413 7.43 4.18 -7.86
CA ASP A 413 7.05 5.09 -6.76
C ASP A 413 7.94 4.83 -5.54
N ALA A 414 8.18 3.57 -5.19
CA ALA A 414 9.12 3.20 -4.14
C ALA A 414 10.60 3.53 -4.45
N CYS A 415 11.01 3.73 -5.72
CA CYS A 415 12.33 4.30 -6.05
C CYS A 415 12.37 5.82 -5.90
N HIS A 416 11.24 6.52 -6.10
CA HIS A 416 11.17 7.98 -5.98
C HIS A 416 10.98 8.43 -4.52
N ASP A 417 10.29 7.64 -3.71
CA ASP A 417 9.98 7.95 -2.30
C ASP A 417 11.14 7.67 -1.32
N THR A 418 12.28 7.17 -1.79
CA THR A 418 13.44 6.93 -0.92
C THR A 418 14.19 8.24 -0.65
N GLU A 419 14.17 8.70 0.61
CA GLU A 419 14.89 9.89 1.08
C GLU A 419 16.42 9.71 1.18
N ILE A 420 16.98 8.58 0.73
CA ILE A 420 18.42 8.32 0.74
C ILE A 420 19.05 8.98 -0.49
N ALA A 421 19.86 10.03 -0.27
CA ALA A 421 20.54 10.81 -1.31
C ALA A 421 21.42 9.98 -2.26
N ASP A 422 21.86 8.79 -1.84
CA ASP A 422 22.70 7.87 -2.62
C ASP A 422 21.98 6.56 -3.01
N HIS A 423 20.65 6.56 -3.10
CA HIS A 423 19.91 5.34 -3.46
C HIS A 423 20.30 4.82 -4.86
N ARG A 424 20.80 3.58 -4.91
CA ARG A 424 21.08 2.85 -6.15
C ARG A 424 20.26 1.56 -6.17
N CYS A 425 19.31 1.45 -7.09
CA CYS A 425 18.64 0.19 -7.39
C CYS A 425 18.47 0.01 -8.89
N VAL A 426 18.02 -1.18 -9.30
CA VAL A 426 17.85 -1.55 -10.71
C VAL A 426 16.94 -0.61 -11.52
N ILE A 427 16.11 0.22 -10.85
CA ILE A 427 15.20 1.17 -11.50
C ILE A 427 15.89 2.51 -11.79
N CYS A 428 16.79 2.92 -10.90
CA CYS A 428 17.45 4.23 -10.94
C CYS A 428 18.91 4.11 -11.47
N GLN A 429 19.33 2.90 -11.89
CA GLN A 429 20.53 2.60 -12.69
C GLN A 429 20.17 2.62 -14.18
#